data_AF-A0A522FE21-F1
#
_entry.id   AF-A0A522FE21-F1
#
_cell.length_a   1.000
_cell.length_b   1.000
_cell.length_c   1.000
_cell.angle_alpha   90.00
_cell.angle_beta   90.00
_cell.angle_gamma   90.00
#
_symmetry.space_group_name_H-M   'P 1'
#
loop_
_entity.id
_entity.type
_entity.pdbx_description
1 polymer ?
#
loop_
_entity_poly.entity_id
_entity_poly.type
_entity_poly.pdbx_seq_one_letter_code
_entity_poly.pdbx_strand_id
1 'polypeptide(L)'
;LDAAKEAIYLMAAEFGHTHTVSVTQHFNDMSHSFHFSGTQADKGLNQRLLEKMDCLHLFIDSFKDKLTQVKELAEIYQHSTTVNKAADQRNPLLVKTKAKELDLNQVGHRTLNFTASEFFTENERDTLRWLALGKSAQMIADINQVSRKTIERHIAAIKDKLGCYTLFQMGIKIAEKDMTPFLSKAVN
;
A
#
# COMPACT_ATOMS: atom_id res chain seq x y z
N LEU A 1 -28.28 -2.91 11.07
CA LEU A 1 -27.06 -2.25 10.56
C LEU A 1 -27.20 -0.77 10.86
N ASP A 2 -26.08 -0.05 11.06
CA ASP A 2 -26.09 1.41 11.20
C ASP A 2 -26.59 2.06 9.89
N ALA A 3 -27.37 3.14 9.96
CA ALA A 3 -28.05 3.74 8.79
C ALA A 3 -27.05 4.21 7.72
N ALA A 4 -25.85 4.63 8.14
CA ALA A 4 -24.76 4.99 7.24
C ALA A 4 -24.19 3.78 6.46
N LYS A 5 -24.15 2.59 7.08
CA LYS A 5 -23.69 1.36 6.41
C LYS A 5 -24.70 0.90 5.38
N GLU A 6 -26.00 0.99 5.70
CA GLU A 6 -27.08 0.64 4.78
C GLU A 6 -27.06 1.50 3.51
N ALA A 7 -26.84 2.82 3.65
CA ALA A 7 -26.69 3.71 2.50
C ALA A 7 -25.52 3.32 1.58
N ILE A 8 -24.39 2.88 2.14
CA ILE A 8 -23.22 2.42 1.38
C ILE A 8 -23.52 1.14 0.61
N TYR A 9 -24.21 0.17 1.24
CA TYR A 9 -24.59 -1.08 0.57
C TYR A 9 -25.63 -0.85 -0.55
N LEU A 10 -26.56 0.07 -0.35
CA LEU A 10 -27.52 0.46 -1.38
C LEU A 10 -26.82 1.12 -2.57
N MET A 11 -25.86 2.01 -2.32
CA MET A 11 -25.03 2.58 -3.39
C MET A 11 -24.24 1.50 -4.12
N ALA A 12 -23.56 0.59 -3.41
CA ALA A 12 -22.82 -0.51 -4.04
C ALA A 12 -23.73 -1.39 -4.93
N ALA A 13 -24.97 -1.64 -4.49
CA ALA A 13 -25.95 -2.39 -5.26
C ALA A 13 -26.33 -1.71 -6.59
N GLU A 14 -26.40 -0.37 -6.62
CA GLU A 14 -26.64 0.40 -7.86
C GLU A 14 -25.50 0.24 -8.88
N PHE A 15 -24.27 0.00 -8.42
CA PHE A 15 -23.11 -0.34 -9.26
C PHE A 15 -23.03 -1.84 -9.61
N GLY A 16 -24.04 -2.63 -9.25
CA GLY A 16 -24.06 -4.07 -9.51
C GLY A 16 -23.16 -4.89 -8.59
N HIS A 17 -22.73 -4.31 -7.46
CA HIS A 17 -21.97 -4.99 -6.42
C HIS A 17 -22.91 -5.34 -5.26
N THR A 18 -23.39 -6.58 -5.24
CA THR A 18 -24.35 -7.05 -4.22
C THR A 18 -23.89 -8.32 -3.53
N HIS A 19 -23.48 -9.31 -4.32
CA HIS A 19 -22.87 -10.53 -3.81
C HIS A 19 -21.36 -10.41 -3.90
N THR A 20 -20.71 -10.21 -2.76
CA THR A 20 -19.26 -10.02 -2.69
C THR A 20 -18.61 -11.06 -1.77
N VAL A 21 -17.60 -11.75 -2.29
CA VAL A 21 -16.65 -12.54 -1.52
C VAL A 21 -15.34 -11.77 -1.49
N SER A 22 -14.74 -11.64 -0.31
CA SER A 22 -13.44 -10.98 -0.16
C SER A 22 -12.43 -11.99 0.35
N VAL A 23 -11.30 -12.10 -0.34
CA VAL A 23 -10.14 -12.87 0.12
C VAL A 23 -9.12 -11.86 0.62
N THR A 24 -8.88 -11.86 1.93
CA THR A 24 -7.89 -10.98 2.56
C THR A 24 -6.69 -11.79 3.02
N GLN A 25 -5.52 -11.39 2.55
CA GLN A 25 -4.24 -11.94 2.97
C GLN A 25 -3.50 -10.89 3.77
N HIS A 26 -3.10 -11.27 4.98
CA HIS A 26 -2.35 -10.39 5.87
C HIS A 26 -0.87 -10.71 5.76
N PHE A 27 -0.08 -9.69 5.47
CA PHE A 27 1.37 -9.68 5.53
C PHE A 27 1.81 -8.77 6.68
N ASN A 28 3.10 -8.80 7.01
CA ASN A 28 3.64 -8.08 8.18
C ASN A 28 3.44 -6.56 8.11
N ASP A 29 3.39 -5.98 6.91
CA ASP A 29 3.33 -4.53 6.66
C ASP A 29 2.17 -4.11 5.76
N MET A 30 1.39 -5.06 5.24
CA MET A 30 0.26 -4.76 4.36
C MET A 30 -0.79 -5.87 4.39
N SER A 31 -2.01 -5.50 4.01
CA SER A 31 -3.07 -6.47 3.75
C SER A 31 -3.50 -6.35 2.29
N HIS A 32 -3.52 -7.47 1.59
CA HIS A 32 -4.08 -7.55 0.25
C HIS A 32 -5.52 -8.04 0.34
N SER A 33 -6.46 -7.21 -0.11
CA SER A 33 -7.87 -7.56 -0.15
C SER A 33 -8.33 -7.68 -1.60
N PHE A 34 -8.71 -8.88 -2.00
CA PHE A 34 -9.26 -9.17 -3.32
C PHE A 34 -10.77 -9.30 -3.20
N HIS A 35 -11.52 -8.43 -3.89
CA HIS A 35 -12.97 -8.39 -3.83
C HIS A 35 -13.57 -8.96 -5.13
N PHE A 36 -14.28 -10.08 -5.00
CA PHE A 36 -14.99 -10.73 -6.09
C PHE A 36 -16.47 -10.45 -5.92
N SER A 37 -17.01 -9.61 -6.81
CA SER A 37 -18.39 -9.14 -6.72
C SER A 37 -19.16 -9.48 -7.98
N GLY A 38 -20.45 -9.74 -7.84
CA GLY A 38 -21.35 -9.84 -8.97
C GLY A 38 -22.74 -9.28 -8.68
N THR A 39 -23.55 -9.36 -9.72
CA THR A 39 -24.87 -8.71 -9.78
C THR A 39 -25.91 -9.41 -8.91
N GLN A 40 -26.95 -8.68 -8.56
CA GLN A 40 -28.04 -9.18 -7.70
C GLN A 40 -28.83 -10.34 -8.34
N ALA A 41 -28.78 -10.45 -9.66
CA ALA A 41 -29.42 -11.54 -10.38
C ALA A 41 -28.72 -12.89 -10.12
N ASP A 42 -27.45 -12.87 -9.72
CA ASP A 42 -26.62 -14.06 -9.57
C ASP A 42 -26.57 -14.55 -8.13
N LYS A 43 -27.71 -15.07 -7.66
CA LYS A 43 -27.89 -15.56 -6.29
C LYS A 43 -26.96 -16.72 -5.90
N GLY A 44 -26.41 -17.43 -6.88
CA GLY A 44 -25.50 -18.56 -6.68
C GLY A 44 -24.03 -18.19 -6.69
N LEU A 45 -23.68 -16.91 -6.92
CA LEU A 45 -22.30 -16.48 -7.10
C LEU A 45 -21.40 -16.86 -5.92
N ASN A 46 -21.80 -16.50 -4.70
CA ASN A 46 -20.99 -16.74 -3.51
C ASN A 46 -20.73 -18.25 -3.32
N GLN A 47 -21.74 -19.09 -3.53
CA GLN A 47 -21.60 -20.54 -3.44
C GLN A 47 -20.59 -21.07 -4.46
N ARG A 48 -20.68 -20.65 -5.73
CA ARG A 48 -19.73 -21.06 -6.77
C ARG A 48 -18.31 -20.55 -6.51
N LEU A 49 -18.16 -19.34 -5.98
CA LEU A 49 -16.86 -18.80 -5.57
C LEU A 49 -16.26 -19.61 -4.42
N LEU A 50 -17.06 -19.98 -3.43
CA LEU A 50 -16.63 -20.82 -2.30
C LEU A 50 -16.26 -22.25 -2.74
N GLU A 51 -17.00 -22.84 -3.68
CA GLU A 51 -16.68 -24.14 -4.26
C GLU A 51 -15.42 -24.12 -5.13
N LYS A 52 -15.00 -22.93 -5.58
CA LYS A 52 -13.84 -22.72 -6.44
C LYS A 52 -12.73 -21.93 -5.73
N MET A 53 -12.64 -22.01 -4.41
CA MET A 53 -11.62 -21.29 -3.63
C MET A 53 -10.20 -21.58 -4.12
N ASP A 54 -9.88 -22.83 -4.46
CA ASP A 54 -8.56 -23.19 -5.00
C ASP A 54 -8.25 -22.44 -6.30
N CYS A 55 -9.25 -22.32 -7.20
CA CYS A 55 -9.11 -21.55 -8.43
C CYS A 55 -8.96 -20.06 -8.16
N LEU A 56 -9.63 -19.52 -7.15
CA LEU A 56 -9.47 -18.12 -6.75
C LEU A 56 -8.07 -17.85 -6.20
N HIS A 57 -7.51 -18.77 -5.41
CA HIS A 57 -6.12 -18.66 -4.95
C HIS A 57 -5.13 -18.70 -6.12
N LEU A 58 -5.28 -19.66 -7.05
CA LEU A 58 -4.45 -19.72 -8.26
C LEU A 58 -4.56 -18.45 -9.12
N PHE A 59 -5.78 -17.90 -9.24
CA PHE A 59 -5.99 -16.63 -9.92
C PHE A 59 -5.27 -15.48 -9.20
N ILE A 60 -5.40 -15.39 -7.88
CA ILE A 60 -4.75 -14.34 -7.08
C ILE A 60 -3.24 -14.40 -7.25
N ASP A 61 -2.64 -15.60 -7.20
CA ASP A 61 -1.21 -15.78 -7.35
C ASP A 61 -0.76 -15.38 -8.77
N SER A 62 -1.44 -15.87 -9.81
CA SER A 62 -1.16 -15.48 -11.20
C SER A 62 -1.34 -13.98 -11.45
N PHE A 63 -2.33 -13.36 -10.81
CA PHE A 63 -2.60 -11.93 -10.91
C PHE A 63 -1.48 -11.11 -10.26
N LYS A 64 -0.99 -11.51 -9.08
CA LYS A 64 0.17 -10.89 -8.43
C LYS A 64 1.43 -11.01 -9.28
N ASP A 65 1.70 -12.19 -9.83
CA ASP A 65 2.86 -12.43 -10.69
C ASP A 65 2.85 -11.53 -11.93
N LYS A 66 1.66 -11.23 -12.47
CA LYS A 66 1.51 -10.28 -13.58
C LYS A 66 1.62 -8.83 -13.12
N LEU A 67 1.09 -8.49 -11.95
CA LEU A 67 1.21 -7.16 -11.37
C LEU A 67 2.67 -6.76 -11.13
N THR A 68 3.51 -7.68 -10.65
CA THR A 68 4.94 -7.42 -10.42
C THR A 68 5.72 -7.20 -11.72
N GLN A 69 5.21 -7.66 -12.86
CA GLN A 69 5.80 -7.41 -14.17
C GLN A 69 5.46 -6.03 -14.74
N VAL A 70 4.42 -5.36 -14.23
CA VAL A 70 4.07 -3.99 -14.59
C VAL A 70 4.91 -3.04 -13.75
N LYS A 71 5.92 -2.40 -14.35
CA LYS A 71 6.88 -1.55 -13.63
C LYS A 71 6.20 -0.45 -12.82
N GLU A 72 5.21 0.20 -13.42
CA GLU A 72 4.46 1.30 -12.81
C GLU A 72 3.71 0.86 -11.55
N LEU A 73 3.21 -0.38 -11.52
CA LEU A 73 2.48 -0.92 -10.37
C LEU A 73 3.45 -1.51 -9.33
N ALA A 74 4.54 -2.14 -9.77
CA ALA A 74 5.61 -2.59 -8.90
C ALA A 74 6.24 -1.42 -8.11
N GLU A 75 6.33 -0.24 -8.71
CA GLU A 75 6.77 0.99 -8.06
C GLU A 75 5.80 1.43 -6.95
N ILE A 76 4.47 1.35 -7.17
CA ILE A 76 3.44 1.67 -6.14
C ILE A 76 3.60 0.80 -4.89
N TYR A 77 3.91 -0.49 -5.05
CA TYR A 77 4.17 -1.39 -3.92
C TYR A 77 5.46 -1.06 -3.15
N GLN A 78 6.38 -0.33 -3.76
CA GLN A 78 7.63 0.10 -3.13
C GLN A 78 7.52 1.48 -2.49
N HIS A 79 6.40 2.18 -2.65
CA HIS A 79 6.19 3.53 -2.12
C HIS A 79 5.59 3.53 -0.72
N SER A 80 6.24 4.23 0.21
CA SER A 80 5.54 4.74 1.39
C SER A 80 4.64 5.89 0.94
N THR A 81 3.39 5.61 0.61
CA THR A 81 2.42 6.67 0.37
C THR A 81 2.10 7.38 1.70
N THR A 82 2.88 8.40 2.03
CA THR A 82 2.42 9.44 2.94
C THR A 82 1.41 10.27 2.17
N VAL A 83 0.12 10.04 2.43
CA VAL A 83 -0.93 10.95 1.97
C VAL A 83 -0.70 12.26 2.68
N ASN A 84 -0.15 13.25 1.97
CA ASN A 84 0.06 14.58 2.52
C ASN A 84 -1.31 15.24 2.75
N LYS A 85 -1.84 15.09 3.97
CA LYS A 85 -3.14 15.66 4.36
C LYS A 85 -3.17 17.18 4.22
N ALA A 86 -2.02 17.86 4.28
CA ALA A 86 -1.92 19.31 4.12
C ALA A 86 -1.94 19.76 2.64
N ALA A 87 -1.58 18.89 1.70
CA ALA A 87 -1.65 19.16 0.27
C ALA A 87 -3.02 18.82 -0.34
N ASP A 88 -3.91 18.18 0.41
CA ASP A 88 -5.23 17.80 -0.08
C ASP A 88 -6.24 18.96 0.02
N GLN A 89 -6.04 19.97 -0.81
CA GLN A 89 -7.02 21.04 -1.06
C GLN A 89 -8.08 20.61 -2.10
N ARG A 90 -8.25 19.31 -2.36
CA ARG A 90 -9.21 18.85 -3.35
C ARG A 90 -10.62 18.96 -2.78
N ASN A 91 -11.38 19.93 -3.25
CA ASN A 91 -12.84 19.91 -3.07
C ASN A 91 -13.37 18.64 -3.76
N PRO A 92 -13.94 17.67 -3.01
CA PRO A 92 -14.54 16.50 -3.63
C PRO A 92 -15.69 17.00 -4.50
N LEU A 93 -15.56 16.79 -5.81
CA LEU A 93 -16.68 17.06 -6.70
C LEU A 93 -17.68 15.94 -6.44
N LEU A 94 -18.75 16.25 -5.71
CA LEU A 94 -19.88 15.32 -5.56
C LEU A 94 -20.53 15.18 -6.93
N VAL A 95 -20.16 14.13 -7.64
CA VAL A 95 -20.73 13.84 -8.95
C VAL A 95 -22.13 13.27 -8.74
N LYS A 96 -23.14 14.11 -8.95
CA LYS A 96 -24.57 13.75 -8.86
C LYS A 96 -25.09 13.19 -10.19
N THR A 97 -24.37 12.26 -10.81
CA THR A 97 -24.86 11.55 -12.01
C THR A 97 -25.05 10.06 -11.71
N LYS A 98 -25.95 9.42 -12.45
CA LYS A 98 -26.15 7.98 -12.36
C LYS A 98 -24.83 7.29 -12.69
N ALA A 99 -24.42 6.38 -11.81
CA ALA A 99 -23.21 5.55 -11.89
C ALA A 99 -22.74 5.12 -13.30
N LYS A 100 -23.69 4.77 -14.18
CA LYS A 100 -23.45 4.21 -15.51
C LYS A 100 -23.18 5.24 -16.61
N GLU A 101 -23.41 6.51 -16.34
CA GLU A 101 -23.24 7.63 -17.28
C GLU A 101 -21.91 8.37 -17.06
N LEU A 102 -21.10 7.90 -16.11
CA LEU A 102 -19.83 8.52 -15.75
C LEU A 102 -18.74 8.08 -16.72
N ASP A 103 -18.35 8.96 -17.64
CA ASP A 103 -17.15 8.77 -18.46
C ASP A 103 -15.90 8.99 -17.59
N LEU A 104 -15.33 7.89 -17.10
CA LEU A 104 -14.12 7.88 -16.29
C LEU A 104 -12.91 8.46 -17.05
N ASN A 105 -12.92 8.49 -18.38
CA ASN A 105 -11.86 9.15 -19.14
C ASN A 105 -11.97 10.67 -19.01
N GLN A 106 -13.18 11.24 -18.90
CA GLN A 106 -13.35 12.69 -18.72
C GLN A 106 -13.17 13.14 -17.27
N VAL A 107 -13.55 12.31 -16.30
CA VAL A 107 -13.57 12.69 -14.86
C VAL A 107 -12.34 12.17 -14.11
N GLY A 108 -11.73 11.08 -14.58
CA GLY A 108 -10.67 10.33 -13.90
C GLY A 108 -9.24 10.80 -14.16
N HIS A 109 -9.02 11.80 -15.03
CA HIS A 109 -7.67 12.36 -15.28
C HIS A 109 -7.08 13.17 -14.11
N ARG A 110 -7.60 13.02 -12.89
CA ARG A 110 -6.90 13.48 -11.70
C ARG A 110 -5.83 12.44 -11.37
N THR A 111 -4.68 12.56 -12.04
CA THR A 111 -3.46 11.82 -11.70
C THR A 111 -3.25 11.91 -10.19
N LEU A 112 -3.18 10.76 -9.53
CA LEU A 112 -2.67 10.71 -8.17
C LEU A 112 -1.24 11.23 -8.25
N ASN A 113 -1.02 12.47 -7.82
CA ASN A 113 0.31 13.04 -7.70
C ASN A 113 0.95 12.37 -6.48
N PHE A 114 1.47 11.16 -6.69
CA PHE A 114 2.33 10.50 -5.73
C PHE A 114 3.61 11.32 -5.64
N THR A 115 3.67 12.24 -4.68
CA THR A 115 4.95 12.82 -4.26
C THR A 115 5.68 11.76 -3.45
N ALA A 116 6.33 10.82 -4.14
CA ALA A 116 7.28 9.93 -3.52
C ALA A 116 8.47 10.76 -3.05
N SER A 117 8.43 11.23 -1.81
CA SER A 117 9.40 12.23 -1.35
C SER A 117 10.81 11.67 -1.23
N GLU A 118 11.01 10.35 -1.06
CA GLU A 118 12.31 9.70 -1.20
C GLU A 118 12.14 8.20 -1.49
N PHE A 119 12.80 7.68 -2.51
CA PHE A 119 12.82 6.24 -2.80
C PHE A 119 13.87 5.54 -1.93
N PHE A 120 13.44 4.78 -0.92
CA PHE A 120 14.30 3.82 -0.23
C PHE A 120 14.19 2.44 -0.85
N THR A 121 15.33 1.83 -1.16
CA THR A 121 15.43 0.42 -1.51
C THR A 121 15.07 -0.45 -0.30
N GLU A 122 14.74 -1.72 -0.52
CA GLU A 122 14.44 -2.68 0.54
C GLU A 122 15.56 -2.76 1.59
N ASN A 123 16.82 -2.84 1.14
CA ASN A 123 17.99 -2.87 2.01
C ASN A 123 18.17 -1.58 2.84
N GLU A 124 17.84 -0.42 2.26
CA GLU A 124 17.88 0.85 2.98
C GLU A 124 16.77 0.94 4.02
N ARG A 125 15.56 0.46 3.71
CA ARG A 125 14.45 0.38 4.67
C ARG A 125 14.78 -0.53 5.85
N ASP A 126 15.31 -1.71 5.57
CA ASP A 126 15.71 -2.65 6.62
C ASP A 126 16.86 -2.09 7.48
N THR A 127 17.81 -1.41 6.86
CA THR A 127 18.86 -0.68 7.59
C THR A 127 18.25 0.41 8.49
N LEU A 128 17.29 1.20 7.98
CA LEU A 128 16.59 2.24 8.75
C LEU A 128 15.85 1.66 9.95
N ARG A 129 15.17 0.52 9.78
CA ARG A 129 14.44 -0.18 10.85
C ARG A 129 15.37 -0.59 11.98
N TRP A 130 16.50 -1.22 11.67
CA TRP A 130 17.44 -1.63 12.70
C TRP A 130 18.11 -0.44 13.40
N LEU A 131 18.36 0.64 12.67
CA LEU A 131 18.86 1.89 13.26
C LEU A 131 17.84 2.52 14.22
N ALA A 132 16.54 2.48 13.89
CA ALA A 132 15.47 2.94 14.77
C ALA A 132 15.40 2.14 16.08
N LEU A 133 15.77 0.86 16.04
CA LEU A 133 15.91 -0.02 17.21
C LEU A 133 17.23 0.16 17.98
N GLY A 134 18.05 1.16 17.60
CA GLY A 134 19.33 1.45 18.24
C GLY A 134 20.45 0.46 17.92
N LYS A 135 20.32 -0.36 16.87
CA LYS A 135 21.39 -1.29 16.44
C LYS A 135 22.54 -0.53 15.80
N SER A 136 23.77 -0.95 16.12
CA SER A 136 24.97 -0.42 15.47
C SER A 136 25.14 -1.00 14.07
N ALA A 137 25.90 -0.32 13.20
CA ALA A 137 26.17 -0.80 11.84
C ALA A 137 26.79 -2.21 11.82
N GLN A 138 27.59 -2.56 12.84
CA GLN A 138 28.14 -3.91 12.99
C GLN A 138 27.04 -4.93 13.26
N MET A 139 26.14 -4.65 14.20
CA MET A 139 25.04 -5.56 14.53
C MET A 139 24.10 -5.76 13.34
N ILE A 140 23.84 -4.71 12.56
CA ILE A 140 23.01 -4.79 11.35
C ILE A 140 23.70 -5.66 10.30
N ALA A 141 25.02 -5.51 10.16
CA ALA A 141 25.81 -6.32 9.23
C ALA A 141 25.75 -7.81 9.58
N ASP A 142 25.86 -8.12 10.87
CA ASP A 142 25.76 -9.49 11.38
C ASP A 142 24.35 -10.07 11.17
N ILE A 143 23.30 -9.28 11.41
CA ILE A 143 21.90 -9.69 11.20
C ILE A 143 21.61 -9.96 9.71
N ASN A 144 22.04 -9.05 8.83
CA ASN A 144 21.74 -9.12 7.40
C ASN A 144 22.76 -9.98 6.63
N GLN A 145 23.76 -10.57 7.32
CA GLN A 145 24.84 -11.37 6.72
C GLN A 145 25.58 -10.64 5.59
N VAL A 146 25.86 -9.35 5.79
CA VAL A 146 26.61 -8.51 4.84
C VAL A 146 27.82 -7.86 5.52
N SER A 147 28.71 -7.26 4.73
CA SER A 147 29.83 -6.52 5.32
C SER A 147 29.35 -5.24 6.03
N ARG A 148 30.04 -4.85 7.11
CA ARG A 148 29.82 -3.56 7.78
C ARG A 148 29.89 -2.38 6.81
N LYS A 149 30.83 -2.42 5.86
CA LYS A 149 31.00 -1.40 4.82
C LYS A 149 29.77 -1.26 3.92
N THR A 150 29.05 -2.37 3.67
CA THR A 150 27.79 -2.37 2.92
C THR A 150 26.70 -1.61 3.68
N ILE A 151 26.57 -1.86 5.00
CA ILE A 151 25.62 -1.13 5.85
C ILE A 151 25.97 0.36 5.94
N GLU A 152 27.24 0.71 6.11
CA GLU A 152 27.69 2.11 6.11
C GLU A 152 27.37 2.81 4.78
N ARG A 153 27.47 2.10 3.65
CA ARG A 153 27.04 2.61 2.34
C ARG A 153 25.53 2.87 2.29
N HIS A 154 24.71 1.96 2.83
CA HIS A 154 23.27 2.17 2.92
C HIS A 154 22.93 3.38 3.81
N ILE A 155 23.61 3.53 4.95
CA ILE A 155 23.45 4.70 5.83
C ILE A 155 23.80 6.00 5.10
N ALA A 156 24.90 6.00 4.33
CA ALA A 156 25.30 7.17 3.55
C ALA A 156 24.26 7.52 2.46
N ALA A 157 23.74 6.53 1.75
CA ALA A 157 22.69 6.73 0.75
C ALA A 157 21.38 7.26 1.35
N ILE A 158 21.00 6.74 2.53
CA ILE A 158 19.83 7.21 3.27
C ILE A 158 20.00 8.67 3.68
N LYS A 159 21.18 9.02 4.20
CA LYS A 159 21.53 10.39 4.59
C LYS A 159 21.43 11.37 3.44
N ASP A 160 21.98 10.98 2.29
CA ASP A 160 21.92 11.77 1.05
C ASP A 160 20.47 12.00 0.60
N LYS A 161 19.66 10.93 0.59
CA LYS A 161 18.23 11.00 0.25
C LYS A 161 17.45 11.92 1.19
N LEU A 162 17.70 11.87 2.49
CA LEU A 162 17.02 12.70 3.49
C LEU A 162 17.64 14.10 3.65
N GLY A 163 18.71 14.42 2.91
CA GLY A 163 19.43 15.68 3.04
C GLY A 163 20.00 15.93 4.44
N CYS A 164 20.50 14.89 5.12
CA CYS A 164 21.04 14.97 6.47
C CYS A 164 22.47 14.44 6.58
N TYR A 165 23.19 14.86 7.62
CA TYR A 165 24.61 14.54 7.80
C TYR A 165 24.84 13.59 8.98
N THR A 166 23.99 13.68 10.01
CA THR A 166 24.12 12.89 11.24
C THR A 166 22.96 11.91 11.41
N LEU A 167 23.19 10.81 12.13
CA LEU A 167 22.13 9.85 12.48
C LEU A 167 21.02 10.51 13.33
N PHE A 168 21.38 11.53 14.11
CA PHE A 168 20.42 12.30 14.89
C PHE A 168 19.51 13.15 14.00
N GLN A 169 20.08 13.89 13.04
CA GLN A 169 19.29 14.66 12.05
C GLN A 169 18.40 13.74 11.21
N MET A 170 18.89 12.55 10.87
CA MET A 170 18.11 11.52 10.18
C MET A 170 16.87 11.13 10.99
N GLY A 171 17.02 10.88 12.30
CA GLY A 171 15.89 10.59 13.19
C GLY A 171 14.86 11.72 13.26
N ILE A 172 15.31 12.97 13.33
CA ILE A 172 14.41 14.15 13.30
C ILE A 172 13.66 14.22 11.97
N LYS A 173 14.35 14.07 10.83
CA LYS A 173 13.75 14.14 9.49
C LYS A 173 12.71 13.05 9.26
N ILE A 174 12.97 11.85 9.76
CA ILE A 174 12.03 10.73 9.72
C ILE A 174 10.75 11.05 10.51
N ALA A 175 10.90 11.64 11.71
CA ALA A 175 9.77 12.03 12.55
C ALA A 175 8.97 13.19 11.93
N GLU A 176 9.63 14.20 11.37
CA GLU A 176 9.00 15.35 10.68
C GLU A 176 8.16 14.91 9.48
N LYS A 177 8.58 13.85 8.78
CA LYS A 177 7.89 13.32 7.59
C LYS A 177 6.85 12.25 7.91
N ASP A 178 6.54 12.02 9.19
CA ASP A 178 5.62 10.99 9.67
C ASP A 178 5.96 9.59 9.12
N MET A 179 7.26 9.30 8.95
CA MET A 179 7.75 8.02 8.44
C MET A 179 7.92 6.96 9.54
N THR A 180 7.60 7.32 10.78
CA THR A 180 7.70 6.48 11.98
C THR A 180 6.91 5.16 11.88
N PRO A 181 5.68 5.11 11.33
CA PRO A 181 4.92 3.87 11.19
C PRO A 181 5.60 2.82 10.29
N PHE A 182 6.52 3.24 9.42
CA PHE A 182 7.23 2.36 8.50
C PHE A 182 8.46 1.67 9.15
N LEU A 183 8.81 2.08 10.38
CA LEU A 183 9.98 1.59 11.11
C LEU A 183 9.65 0.59 12.21
N SER A 184 8.39 0.52 12.64
CA SER A 184 7.94 -0.50 13.59
C SER A 184 7.67 -1.81 12.87
N LYS A 185 8.42 -2.87 13.21
CA LYS A 185 7.94 -4.23 13.00
C LYS A 185 6.74 -4.43 13.93
N ALA A 186 5.62 -4.93 13.43
CA ALA A 186 4.65 -5.58 14.31
C ALA A 186 5.44 -6.64 15.10
N VAL A 187 5.55 -6.42 16.42
CA VAL A 187 6.12 -7.40 17.33
C VAL A 187 5.19 -8.61 17.26
N ASN A 188 5.76 -9.77 16.93
CA ASN A 188 5.08 -11.06 16.93
C ASN A 188 4.30 -11.30 18.21
#